data_AF-A0A0E4BSC4-F1
#
_entry.id   AF-A0A0E4BSC4-F1
#
_cell.length_a   1.000
_cell.length_b   1.000
_cell.length_c   1.000
_cell.angle_alpha   90.00
_cell.angle_beta   90.00
_cell.angle_gamma   90.00
#
_symmetry.space_group_name_H-M   'P 1'
#
loop_
_entity.id
_entity.type
_entity.pdbx_description
1 polymer ?
#
loop_
_entity_poly.entity_id
_entity_poly.type
_entity_poly.pdbx_seq_one_letter_code
_entity_poly.pdbx_strand_id
1 'polypeptide(L)'
;MRRSFIFAGLTAASLVVSVANSDAQQQRMVRVGVLECRGGASVGFIVGSVTNLGCVLRADGLPEDRYVATIRKVGLDIGITQETTLACVFAPVDRLGPGDLSGNYAGAQGSASVGVGIGGNALVGGSNNSIALQPLSVQGQVGLNVAAGLESLELRPGR
;
A
#
# COMPACT_ATOMS: atom_id res chain seq x y z
N MET A 1 49.60 -64.72 7.61
CA MET A 1 50.39 -63.88 8.55
C MET A 1 49.83 -62.46 8.41
N ARG A 2 48.95 -61.93 9.30
CA ARG A 2 49.24 -61.19 10.56
C ARG A 2 50.52 -60.32 10.39
N ARG A 3 50.57 -58.98 10.50
CA ARG A 3 50.00 -57.97 11.45
C ARG A 3 50.19 -56.56 10.81
N SER A 4 49.21 -55.64 10.77
CA SER A 4 48.81 -54.58 11.73
C SER A 4 49.81 -53.43 11.99
N PHE A 5 49.24 -52.23 12.25
CA PHE A 5 49.76 -50.93 12.76
C PHE A 5 49.99 -49.80 11.73
N ILE A 6 49.64 -48.51 11.88
CA ILE A 6 48.84 -47.66 12.81
C ILE A 6 48.66 -46.28 12.11
N PHE A 7 47.50 -45.63 12.33
CA PHE A 7 47.07 -44.22 12.21
C PHE A 7 48.00 -43.08 11.71
N ALA A 8 47.45 -42.25 10.81
CA ALA A 8 47.40 -40.76 10.83
C ALA A 8 46.55 -40.32 9.60
N GLY A 9 45.34 -39.75 9.67
CA GLY A 9 44.90 -38.55 10.38
C GLY A 9 45.18 -37.31 9.51
N LEU A 10 44.15 -36.64 8.95
CA LEU A 10 44.00 -35.17 8.83
C LEU A 10 42.93 -34.73 7.80
N THR A 11 41.81 -34.23 8.36
CA THR A 11 40.99 -33.07 7.95
C THR A 11 40.18 -33.10 6.65
N ALA A 12 38.92 -33.52 6.76
CA ALA A 12 37.85 -33.01 5.92
C ALA A 12 37.49 -31.59 6.39
N ALA A 13 37.82 -30.57 5.59
CA ALA A 13 37.40 -29.20 5.86
C ALA A 13 35.91 -29.04 5.52
N SER A 14 35.04 -29.12 6.52
CA SER A 14 33.64 -28.75 6.38
C SER A 14 33.52 -27.23 6.22
N LEU A 15 33.23 -26.80 4.99
CA LEU A 15 32.86 -25.42 4.68
C LEU A 15 31.50 -25.11 5.33
N VAL A 16 31.53 -24.53 6.53
CA VAL A 16 30.36 -23.95 7.17
C VAL A 16 30.04 -22.65 6.43
N VAL A 17 29.11 -22.70 5.48
CA VAL A 17 28.53 -21.50 4.88
C VAL A 17 27.66 -20.84 5.95
N SER A 18 28.17 -19.76 6.53
CA SER A 18 27.38 -18.86 7.37
C SER A 18 26.31 -18.22 6.50
N VAL A 19 25.07 -18.70 6.58
CA VAL A 19 23.91 -17.94 6.12
C VAL A 19 23.78 -16.73 7.04
N ALA A 20 24.27 -15.58 6.59
CA ALA A 20 23.97 -14.32 7.24
C ALA A 20 22.48 -14.07 7.02
N ASN A 21 21.67 -14.33 8.04
CA ASN A 21 20.28 -13.89 8.07
C ASN A 21 20.32 -12.37 7.95
N SER A 22 19.98 -11.87 6.76
CA SER A 22 19.75 -10.45 6.56
C SER A 22 18.44 -10.18 7.27
N ASP A 23 18.48 -9.59 8.46
CA ASP A 23 17.30 -9.03 9.09
C ASP A 23 16.77 -7.93 8.15
N ALA A 24 15.85 -8.32 7.26
CA ALA A 24 15.04 -7.36 6.56
C ALA A 24 14.30 -6.58 7.64
N GLN A 25 14.72 -5.33 7.87
CA GLN A 25 14.05 -4.42 8.80
C GLN A 25 12.60 -4.33 8.37
N GLN A 26 11.73 -5.11 9.03
CA GLN A 26 10.30 -5.07 8.82
C GLN A 26 9.85 -3.68 9.25
N GLN A 27 9.72 -2.77 8.28
CA GLN A 27 9.37 -1.39 8.53
C GLN A 27 7.96 -1.40 9.11
N ARG A 28 7.86 -1.26 10.43
CA ARG A 28 6.63 -1.48 11.17
C ARG A 28 5.66 -0.38 10.80
N MET A 29 4.68 -0.71 9.98
CA MET A 29 3.61 0.22 9.65
C MET A 29 2.66 0.36 10.82
N VAL A 30 2.39 1.61 11.20
CA VAL A 30 1.44 1.97 12.25
C VAL A 30 0.26 2.68 11.62
N ARG A 31 -0.94 2.46 12.17
CA ARG A 31 -2.14 3.18 11.75
C ARG A 31 -2.06 4.61 12.28
N VAL A 32 -2.00 5.58 11.39
CA VAL A 32 -1.88 7.01 11.73
C VAL A 32 -3.23 7.73 11.71
N GLY A 33 -4.21 7.24 10.97
CA GLY A 33 -5.50 7.91 10.86
C GLY A 33 -6.48 7.25 9.89
N VAL A 34 -7.54 7.98 9.58
CA VAL A 34 -8.56 7.62 8.60
C VAL A 34 -8.66 8.70 7.54
N LEU A 35 -8.60 8.30 6.28
CA LEU A 35 -8.88 9.14 5.13
C LEU A 35 -10.34 8.94 4.75
N GLU A 36 -11.12 10.01 4.82
CA GLU A 36 -12.53 10.02 4.43
C GLU A 36 -12.69 10.80 3.14
N CYS A 37 -13.15 10.14 2.08
CA CYS A 37 -13.34 10.72 0.76
C CYS A 37 -14.82 10.68 0.38
N ARG A 38 -15.34 11.83 -0.08
CA ARG A 38 -16.73 12.01 -0.49
C ARG A 38 -16.80 12.82 -1.78
N GLY A 39 -17.78 12.51 -2.61
CA GLY A 39 -18.20 13.34 -3.73
C GLY A 39 -17.90 12.73 -5.10
N GLY A 40 -17.65 13.61 -6.07
CA GLY A 40 -17.34 13.28 -7.45
C GLY A 40 -18.56 13.13 -8.34
N ALA A 41 -18.71 14.04 -9.31
CA ALA A 41 -19.40 13.70 -10.54
C ALA A 41 -18.40 12.91 -11.39
N SER A 42 -18.49 11.58 -11.37
CA SER A 42 -17.72 10.74 -12.29
C SER A 42 -18.18 11.03 -13.72
N VAL A 43 -17.24 11.29 -14.63
CA VAL A 43 -17.52 11.29 -16.07
C VAL A 43 -17.03 9.96 -16.61
N GLY A 44 -17.95 9.03 -16.82
CA GLY A 44 -17.66 7.74 -17.45
C GLY A 44 -17.41 7.89 -18.96
N PHE A 45 -16.40 7.19 -19.47
CA PHE A 45 -16.12 6.99 -20.89
C PHE A 45 -16.23 5.50 -21.22
N ILE A 46 -16.44 5.14 -22.48
CA ILE A 46 -16.58 3.74 -22.94
C ILE A 46 -15.38 2.85 -22.52
N VAL A 47 -14.20 3.45 -22.32
CA VAL A 47 -12.93 2.75 -22.06
C VAL A 47 -12.42 2.94 -20.61
N GLY A 48 -13.07 3.80 -19.82
CA GLY A 48 -12.65 4.07 -18.44
C GLY A 48 -13.35 5.28 -17.83
N SER A 49 -13.10 5.56 -16.56
CA SER A 49 -13.65 6.74 -15.88
C SER A 49 -12.60 7.47 -15.08
N VAL A 50 -12.86 8.77 -14.89
CA VAL A 50 -12.12 9.62 -13.96
C VAL A 50 -13.10 10.17 -12.94
N THR A 51 -12.79 9.92 -11.67
CA THR A 51 -13.60 10.36 -10.54
C THR A 51 -12.74 11.24 -9.63
N ASN A 52 -13.23 12.44 -9.33
CA ASN A 52 -12.58 13.37 -8.42
C ASN A 52 -13.33 13.42 -7.08
N LEU A 53 -12.69 13.05 -5.98
CA LEU A 53 -13.28 13.06 -4.64
C LEU A 53 -12.60 14.13 -3.77
N GLY A 54 -13.38 14.78 -2.91
CA GLY A 54 -12.83 15.57 -1.81
C GLY A 54 -12.54 14.66 -0.62
N CYS A 55 -11.32 14.69 -0.11
CA CYS A 55 -10.86 13.83 0.97
C CYS A 55 -10.39 14.64 2.18
N VAL A 56 -10.56 14.07 3.37
CA VAL A 56 -10.09 14.64 4.63
C VAL A 56 -9.38 13.54 5.42
N LEU A 57 -8.12 13.77 5.76
CA LEU A 57 -7.37 12.96 6.70
C LEU A 57 -7.72 13.41 8.12
N ARG A 58 -8.14 12.44 8.93
CA ARG A 58 -8.37 12.57 10.36
C ARG A 58 -7.36 11.71 11.10
N ALA A 59 -6.46 12.36 11.83
CA ALA A 59 -5.48 11.72 12.69
C ALA A 59 -5.61 12.26 14.12
N ASP A 60 -5.43 11.40 15.12
CA ASP A 60 -5.65 11.75 16.51
C ASP A 60 -4.67 12.86 16.97
N GLY A 61 -5.21 13.96 17.48
CA GLY A 61 -4.42 15.09 17.98
C GLY A 61 -3.81 15.99 16.91
N LEU A 62 -4.19 15.84 15.64
CA LEU A 62 -3.76 16.69 14.53
C LEU A 62 -4.97 17.41 13.89
N PRO A 63 -4.76 18.62 13.31
CA PRO A 63 -5.78 19.25 12.48
C PRO A 63 -6.18 18.37 11.29
N GLU A 64 -7.40 18.55 10.81
CA GLU A 64 -7.85 17.91 9.56
C GLU A 64 -6.99 18.37 8.39
N ASP A 65 -6.52 17.42 7.58
CA ASP A 65 -5.72 17.71 6.38
C ASP A 65 -6.52 17.34 5.12
N ARG A 66 -6.64 18.27 4.17
CA ARG A 66 -7.55 18.16 3.03
C ARG A 66 -6.81 17.68 1.79
N TYR A 67 -7.45 16.82 1.03
CA TYR A 67 -6.92 16.25 -0.20
C TYR A 67 -7.98 16.21 -1.30
N VAL A 68 -7.52 16.16 -2.54
CA VAL A 68 -8.31 15.81 -3.71
C VAL A 68 -7.80 14.46 -4.21
N ALA A 69 -8.68 13.47 -4.24
CA ALA A 69 -8.40 12.17 -4.84
C ALA A 69 -8.85 12.17 -6.30
N THR A 70 -7.97 11.73 -7.19
CA THR A 70 -8.31 11.41 -8.58
C THR A 70 -8.19 9.91 -8.78
N ILE A 71 -9.31 9.24 -8.99
CA ILE A 71 -9.36 7.82 -9.30
C ILE A 71 -9.51 7.68 -10.81
N ARG A 72 -8.62 6.90 -11.42
CA ARG A 72 -8.69 6.54 -12.83
C ARG A 72 -8.93 5.04 -12.91
N LYS A 73 -10.01 4.62 -13.56
CA LYS A 73 -10.36 3.22 -13.74
C LYS A 73 -10.35 2.88 -15.23
N VAL A 74 -9.84 1.70 -15.56
CA VAL A 74 -9.96 1.14 -16.90
C VAL A 74 -11.08 0.11 -16.87
N GLY A 75 -12.11 0.32 -17.70
CA GLY A 75 -13.29 -0.55 -17.72
C GLY A 75 -14.51 0.14 -18.28
N LEU A 76 -15.60 -0.61 -18.38
CA LEU A 76 -16.89 -0.08 -18.78
C LEU A 76 -17.53 0.62 -17.58
N ASP A 77 -17.43 1.94 -17.53
CA ASP A 77 -18.11 2.77 -16.53
C ASP A 77 -19.07 3.73 -17.25
N ILE A 78 -20.38 3.50 -17.08
CA ILE A 78 -21.43 4.26 -17.75
C ILE A 78 -22.28 4.97 -16.70
N GLY A 79 -22.25 6.29 -16.71
CA GLY A 79 -23.13 7.13 -15.90
C GLY A 79 -22.39 8.08 -14.97
N ILE A 80 -23.15 8.73 -14.09
CA ILE A 80 -22.63 9.58 -13.02
C ILE A 80 -22.81 8.80 -11.72
N THR A 81 -21.71 8.41 -11.11
CA THR A 81 -21.68 7.73 -9.82
C THR A 81 -21.22 8.70 -8.75
N GLN A 82 -21.89 8.68 -7.59
CA GLN A 82 -21.37 9.32 -6.38
C GLN A 82 -20.60 8.25 -5.61
N GLU A 83 -19.33 8.52 -5.30
CA GLU A 83 -18.52 7.61 -4.50
C GLU A 83 -18.29 8.20 -3.11
N THR A 84 -18.38 7.33 -2.11
CA THR A 84 -17.90 7.59 -0.76
C THR A 84 -16.99 6.45 -0.39
N THR A 85 -15.79 6.77 0.04
CA THR A 85 -14.82 5.76 0.47
C THR A 85 -14.15 6.19 1.77
N LEU A 86 -13.88 5.21 2.60
CA LEU A 86 -13.15 5.33 3.85
C LEU A 86 -11.91 4.47 3.73
N ALA A 87 -10.75 4.98 4.11
CA ALA A 87 -9.52 4.20 4.13
C ALA A 87 -8.75 4.42 5.43
N CYS A 88 -8.22 3.34 6.01
CA CYS A 88 -7.23 3.44 7.07
C CYS A 88 -5.87 3.81 6.46
N VAL A 89 -5.20 4.78 7.06
CA VAL A 89 -3.86 5.21 6.63
C VAL A 89 -2.81 4.55 7.53
N PHE A 90 -1.82 3.93 6.91
CA PHE A 90 -0.67 3.31 7.56
C PHE A 90 0.62 3.95 7.06
N ALA A 91 1.53 4.27 7.97
CA ALA A 91 2.81 4.91 7.66
C ALA A 91 3.92 4.33 8.56
N PRO A 92 5.21 4.49 8.19
CA PRO A 92 6.35 4.08 9.02
C PRO A 92 6.66 5.06 10.16
N VAL A 93 5.82 6.09 10.33
CA VAL A 93 5.96 7.16 11.33
C VAL A 93 4.65 7.29 12.10
N ASP A 94 4.72 7.75 13.34
CA ASP A 94 3.54 7.91 14.20
C ASP A 94 2.70 9.16 13.86
N ARG A 95 3.27 10.12 13.13
CA ARG A 95 2.61 11.38 12.77
C ARG A 95 2.96 11.78 11.34
N LEU A 96 1.93 12.17 10.59
CA LEU A 96 2.06 12.75 9.26
C LEU A 96 2.03 14.28 9.35
N GLY A 97 2.84 14.93 8.53
CA GLY A 97 2.76 16.36 8.25
C GLY A 97 1.72 16.68 7.17
N PRO A 98 1.38 17.97 7.01
CA PRO A 98 0.47 18.41 5.95
C PRO A 98 0.99 18.03 4.56
N GLY A 99 0.16 17.37 3.76
CA GLY A 99 0.51 16.96 2.40
C GLY A 99 1.30 15.65 2.26
N ASP A 100 1.62 14.94 3.35
CA ASP A 100 2.43 13.71 3.29
C ASP A 100 1.75 12.56 2.51
N LEU A 101 0.41 12.55 2.45
CA LEU A 101 -0.36 11.61 1.64
C LEU A 101 -0.29 11.90 0.13
N SER A 102 0.34 13.00 -0.28
CA SER A 102 0.38 13.33 -1.71
C SER A 102 1.20 12.30 -2.50
N GLY A 103 0.68 11.93 -3.67
CA GLY A 103 1.34 10.99 -4.56
C GLY A 103 0.38 9.99 -5.21
N ASN A 104 0.97 9.07 -5.96
CA ASN A 104 0.26 8.00 -6.65
C ASN A 104 0.22 6.76 -5.77
N TYR A 105 -0.92 6.08 -5.79
CA TYR A 105 -1.20 4.84 -5.09
C TYR A 105 -1.66 3.78 -6.08
N ALA A 106 -1.07 2.59 -5.95
CA ALA A 106 -1.42 1.42 -6.73
C ALA A 106 -1.72 0.25 -5.79
N GLY A 107 -2.61 -0.65 -6.19
CA GLY A 107 -2.93 -1.84 -5.40
C GLY A 107 -1.71 -2.73 -5.19
N ALA A 108 -1.69 -3.47 -4.09
CA ALA A 108 -0.60 -4.39 -3.72
C ALA A 108 -0.20 -5.39 -4.84
N GLN A 109 -1.13 -5.72 -5.74
CA GLN A 109 -0.86 -6.58 -6.91
C GLN A 109 -0.09 -5.85 -8.02
N GLY A 110 -0.17 -4.52 -8.10
CA GLY A 110 0.52 -3.68 -9.08
C GLY A 110 1.71 -2.89 -8.51
N SER A 111 1.83 -2.77 -7.20
CA SER A 111 2.97 -2.14 -6.52
C SER A 111 4.00 -3.18 -6.08
N ALA A 112 5.26 -3.05 -6.54
CA ALA A 112 6.40 -3.88 -6.14
C ALA A 112 6.86 -3.68 -4.68
N SER A 113 5.97 -3.23 -3.78
CA SER A 113 6.23 -3.09 -2.35
C SER A 113 6.15 -4.46 -1.68
N VAL A 114 7.21 -5.22 -1.86
CA VAL A 114 7.53 -6.46 -1.16
C VAL A 114 7.41 -6.26 0.36
N GLY A 115 6.62 -7.09 1.04
CA GLY A 115 6.77 -7.32 2.48
C GLY A 115 5.94 -6.46 3.44
N VAL A 116 5.11 -5.56 2.93
CA VAL A 116 4.21 -4.76 3.79
C VAL A 116 3.00 -5.62 4.12
N GLY A 117 2.96 -6.24 5.32
CA GLY A 117 1.93 -7.20 5.77
C GLY A 117 0.49 -6.66 5.91
N ILE A 118 0.08 -5.76 5.02
CA ILE A 118 -1.25 -5.16 4.93
C ILE A 118 -1.99 -5.91 3.81
N GLY A 119 -3.22 -6.35 4.10
CA GLY A 119 -3.95 -7.33 3.30
C GLY A 119 -4.14 -6.98 1.81
N GLY A 120 -4.53 -7.96 1.00
CA GLY A 120 -4.52 -7.90 -0.48
C GLY A 120 -5.33 -6.79 -1.16
N ASN A 121 -6.05 -5.94 -0.42
CA ASN A 121 -6.79 -4.79 -0.95
C ASN A 121 -6.12 -3.43 -0.63
N ALA A 122 -4.90 -3.44 -0.09
CA ALA A 122 -4.17 -2.22 0.23
C ALA A 122 -3.67 -1.52 -1.04
N LEU A 123 -3.66 -0.20 -0.99
CA LEU A 123 -2.99 0.66 -1.96
C LEU A 123 -1.70 1.17 -1.34
N VAL A 124 -0.58 1.04 -2.02
CA VAL A 124 0.73 1.52 -1.54
C VAL A 124 1.21 2.64 -2.44
N GLY A 125 1.74 3.70 -1.82
CA GLY A 125 2.08 4.92 -2.53
C GLY A 125 2.43 6.10 -1.64
N GLY A 126 2.07 7.28 -2.13
CA GLY A 126 2.28 8.56 -1.45
C GLY A 126 3.75 8.99 -1.42
N SER A 127 4.11 9.79 -0.41
CA SER A 127 5.48 10.28 -0.23
C SER A 127 6.47 9.12 -0.03
N ASN A 128 7.46 9.02 -0.92
CA ASN A 128 8.49 7.97 -0.94
C ASN A 128 7.95 6.52 -1.01
N ASN A 129 6.73 6.31 -1.52
CA ASN A 129 6.09 4.98 -1.60
C ASN A 129 6.05 4.25 -0.24
N SER A 130 5.87 5.03 0.84
CA SER A 130 5.97 4.56 2.22
C SER A 130 4.63 4.50 2.94
N ILE A 131 3.55 4.93 2.28
CA ILE A 131 2.21 5.02 2.86
C ILE A 131 1.33 3.92 2.27
N ALA A 132 0.59 3.24 3.12
CA ALA A 132 -0.42 2.27 2.71
C ALA A 132 -1.81 2.76 3.09
N LEU A 133 -2.73 2.70 2.15
CA LEU A 133 -4.15 2.98 2.32
C LEU A 133 -4.89 1.65 2.27
N GLN A 134 -5.59 1.30 3.34
CA GLN A 134 -6.46 0.13 3.39
C GLN A 134 -7.91 0.59 3.26
N PRO A 135 -8.57 0.40 2.11
CA PRO A 135 -9.99 0.70 1.97
C PRO A 135 -10.79 -0.08 3.00
N LEU A 136 -11.62 0.63 3.75
CA LEU A 136 -12.66 0.06 4.60
C LEU A 136 -13.86 -0.19 3.70
N SER A 137 -13.88 -1.35 3.04
CA SER A 137 -15.03 -1.75 2.22
C SER A 137 -16.26 -1.87 3.12
N VAL A 138 -17.14 -0.87 3.06
CA VAL A 138 -18.53 -1.05 3.48
C VAL A 138 -19.18 -1.89 2.39
N GLN A 139 -19.53 -3.14 2.69
CA GLN A 139 -20.30 -4.01 1.81
C GLN A 139 -21.54 -3.23 1.31
N GLY A 140 -21.51 -2.74 0.05
CA GLY A 140 -22.67 -2.07 -0.55
C GLY A 140 -22.37 -0.99 -1.60
N GLN A 141 -21.19 -0.34 -1.61
CA GLN A 141 -20.84 0.60 -2.67
C GLN A 141 -20.05 -0.10 -3.79
N VAL A 142 -20.70 -0.27 -4.95
CA VAL A 142 -20.04 -0.58 -6.22
C VAL A 142 -19.16 0.62 -6.56
N GLY A 143 -17.84 0.48 -6.55
CA GLY A 143 -16.98 1.62 -6.90
C GLY A 143 -15.50 1.39 -6.76
N LEU A 144 -15.01 0.98 -5.59
CA LEU A 144 -13.56 0.98 -5.33
C LEU A 144 -13.00 -0.45 -5.27
N ASN A 145 -12.82 -1.09 -6.43
CA ASN A 145 -12.05 -2.33 -6.52
C ASN A 145 -10.66 -2.06 -7.12
N VAL A 146 -10.00 -1.01 -6.61
CA VAL A 146 -8.63 -0.62 -7.01
C VAL A 146 -7.63 -1.75 -6.75
N ALA A 147 -7.98 -2.67 -5.83
CA ALA A 147 -7.25 -3.89 -5.55
C ALA A 147 -7.10 -4.82 -6.77
N ALA A 148 -7.98 -4.72 -7.79
CA ALA A 148 -7.93 -5.56 -8.98
C ALA A 148 -6.83 -5.17 -10.00
N GLY A 149 -6.07 -4.09 -9.77
CA GLY A 149 -4.88 -3.75 -10.55
C GLY A 149 -5.12 -2.94 -11.83
N LEU A 150 -6.36 -2.50 -12.09
CA LEU A 150 -6.73 -1.67 -13.26
C LEU A 150 -7.14 -0.24 -12.87
N GLU A 151 -6.92 0.14 -11.62
CA GLU A 151 -7.30 1.45 -11.10
C GLU A 151 -6.07 2.10 -10.43
N SER A 152 -5.92 3.41 -10.62
CA SER A 152 -4.89 4.20 -9.96
C SER A 152 -5.55 5.30 -9.14
N LEU A 153 -5.03 5.57 -7.95
CA LEU A 153 -5.45 6.66 -7.09
C LEU A 153 -4.32 7.69 -6.99
N GLU A 154 -4.58 8.95 -7.35
CA GLU A 154 -3.69 10.07 -7.08
C GLU A 154 -4.29 10.90 -5.94
N LEU A 155 -3.49 11.21 -4.91
CA LEU A 155 -3.85 12.17 -3.87
C LEU A 155 -3.05 13.46 -4.07
N ARG A 156 -3.75 14.58 -4.05
CA ARG A 156 -3.18 15.92 -4.14
C ARG A 156 -3.61 16.75 -2.94
N PRO A 157 -2.76 17.60 -2.36
CA PRO A 157 -3.18 18.50 -1.29
C PRO A 157 -4.34 19.38 -1.76
N GLY A 158 -5.44 19.35 -1.00
CA GLY A 158 -6.59 20.22 -1.16
C GLY A 158 -6.39 21.49 -0.35
N ARG A 159 -7.03 22.58 -0.78
CA ARG A 159 -7.02 23.86 -0.06
C ARG A 159 -8.31 24.03 0.71
#